data_AF-A0AAE8W826-F1
#
_entry.id   AF-A0AAE8W826-F1
#
_cell.length_a   1.000
_cell.length_b   1.000
_cell.length_c   1.000
_cell.angle_alpha   90.00
_cell.angle_beta   90.00
_cell.angle_gamma   90.00
#
_symmetry.space_group_name_H-M   'P 1'
#
loop_
_entity.id
_entity.type
_entity.pdbx_description
1 polymer ?
#
loop_
_entity_poly.entity_id
_entity_poly.type
_entity_poly.pdbx_seq_one_letter_code
_entity_poly.pdbx_strand_id
1 'polypeptide(L)' 'MENGFTTVTAQDALHDDRRQLLASNWKVCQQTPQPGIHRIMTPLRLTVVKLREKCPGQG' A
#
# COMPACT_ATOMS: atom_id res chain seq x y z
N MET A 1 7.94 -22.31 4.17
CA MET A 1 6.78 -21.90 3.36
C MET A 1 6.69 -20.39 3.46
N GLU A 2 6.98 -19.69 2.36
CA GLU A 2 6.80 -18.25 2.27
C GLU A 2 5.30 -17.93 2.32
N ASN A 3 4.86 -17.44 3.46
CA ASN A 3 3.50 -16.91 3.61
C ASN A 3 3.56 -15.42 3.21
N GLY A 4 2.92 -15.03 2.10
CA GLY A 4 2.87 -13.63 1.66
C GLY A 4 2.42 -13.46 0.21
N PHE A 5 2.13 -12.25 -0.24
CA PHE A 5 1.75 -11.99 -1.64
C PHE A 5 2.98 -11.99 -2.55
N THR A 6 2.85 -12.58 -3.74
CA THR A 6 3.94 -12.62 -4.74
C THR A 6 4.05 -11.35 -5.58
N THR A 7 2.99 -10.54 -5.61
CA THR A 7 2.94 -9.27 -6.35
C THR A 7 2.34 -8.20 -5.46
N VAL A 8 3.16 -7.20 -5.10
CA VAL A 8 2.74 -6.06 -4.27
C VAL A 8 3.11 -4.77 -4.98
N THR A 9 2.15 -3.85 -5.13
CA THR A 9 2.39 -2.50 -5.66
C THR A 9 1.92 -1.47 -4.64
N ALA A 10 2.70 -0.42 -4.45
CA ALA A 10 2.33 0.71 -3.61
C ALA A 10 2.30 2.00 -4.45
N GLN A 11 1.20 2.75 -4.37
CA GLN A 11 1.04 4.03 -5.03
C GLN A 11 0.82 5.14 -4.00
N ASP A 12 1.48 6.27 -4.21
CA ASP A 12 1.26 7.45 -3.36
C ASP A 12 -0.12 8.03 -3.64
N ALA A 13 -0.93 8.16 -2.59
CA ALA A 13 -2.31 8.60 -2.69
C ALA A 13 -2.47 10.11 -2.90
N LEU A 14 -1.39 10.88 -2.70
CA LEU A 14 -1.41 12.35 -2.77
C LEU A 14 -0.58 12.89 -3.94
N HIS A 15 0.49 12.20 -4.33
CA HIS A 15 1.44 12.68 -5.33
C HIS A 15 1.98 11.55 -6.21
N ASP A 16 1.60 11.52 -7.48
CA ASP A 16 1.96 10.41 -8.39
C ASP A 16 3.44 10.39 -8.82
N ASP A 17 4.19 11.46 -8.56
CA ASP A 17 5.58 11.63 -8.98
C ASP A 17 6.62 11.22 -7.94
N ARG A 18 6.21 10.93 -6.69
CA ARG A 18 7.14 10.63 -5.60
C ARG A 18 7.56 9.17 -5.60
N ARG A 19 8.86 8.93 -5.78
CA ARG A 19 9.45 7.59 -5.61
C ARG A 19 9.53 7.20 -4.13
N GLN A 20 9.08 5.99 -3.82
CA GLN A 20 9.10 5.43 -2.48
C GLN A 20 10.44 4.73 -2.20
N LEU A 21 11.50 5.53 -1.95
CA LEU A 21 12.87 4.99 -1.77
C LEU A 21 13.05 4.17 -0.49
N LEU A 22 12.34 4.52 0.59
CA LEU A 22 12.39 3.85 1.89
C LEU A 22 10.97 3.58 2.35
N ALA A 23 10.54 2.32 2.29
CA ALA A 23 9.16 1.93 2.62
C ALA A 23 8.73 2.34 4.04
N SER A 24 9.67 2.36 5.00
CA SER A 24 9.43 2.79 6.39
C SER A 24 9.02 4.25 6.55
N ASN A 25 9.24 5.10 5.54
CA ASN A 25 8.82 6.51 5.55
C ASN A 25 7.36 6.73 5.11
N TRP A 26 6.61 5.64 4.92
CA TRP A 26 5.26 5.65 4.39
C TRP A 26 4.33 4.83 5.27
N LYS A 27 3.06 5.18 5.27
CA LYS A 27 1.98 4.43 5.92
C LYS A 27 0.91 4.07 4.90
N VAL A 28 0.30 2.90 5.09
CA VAL A 28 -0.80 2.41 4.23
C VAL A 28 -2.09 3.14 4.58
N CYS A 29 -2.78 3.64 3.55
CA CYS A 29 -4.10 4.24 3.65
C CYS A 29 -5.20 3.25 3.29
N GLN A 30 -5.04 2.52 2.18
CA GLN A 30 -5.98 1.51 1.74
C GLN A 30 -5.23 0.34 1.08
N GLN A 31 -5.92 -0.80 1.04
CA GLN A 31 -5.45 -1.98 0.32
C GLN A 31 -6.57 -2.57 -0.53
N THR A 32 -6.19 -3.16 -1.66
CA THR A 32 -7.04 -4.01 -2.49
C THR A 32 -6.27 -5.29 -2.81
N PRO A 33 -6.81 -6.49 -2.50
CA PRO A 33 -8.10 -6.71 -1.86
C PRO A 33 -8.14 -6.22 -0.40
N GLN A 34 -9.36 -6.13 0.16
CA GLN A 34 -9.54 -5.82 1.57
C GLN A 34 -8.90 -6.90 2.47
N PRO A 35 -8.54 -6.58 3.73
CA PRO A 35 -7.89 -7.53 4.62
C PRO A 35 -8.65 -8.85 4.71
N GLY A 36 -7.93 -9.97 4.69
CA GLY A 36 -8.51 -11.31 4.74
C GLY A 36 -7.62 -12.38 4.15
N ILE A 37 -8.18 -13.57 3.97
CA ILE A 37 -7.49 -14.71 3.34
C ILE A 37 -7.66 -14.61 1.84
N HIS A 38 -6.54 -14.52 1.13
CA HIS A 38 -6.49 -14.45 -0.33
C HIS A 38 -5.49 -15.46 -0.88
N ARG A 39 -5.63 -15.78 -2.16
CA ARG A 39 -4.63 -16.59 -2.87
C ARG A 39 -3.30 -15.83 -2.95
N ILE A 40 -2.19 -16.55 -2.85
CA ILE A 40 -0.82 -16.00 -2.90
C ILE A 40 -0.51 -15.20 -4.19
N MET A 41 -1.22 -15.55 -5.27
CA MET A 41 -1.11 -14.95 -6.61
C MET A 41 -2.04 -13.74 -6.81
N THR A 42 -2.91 -13.43 -5.85
CA THR A 42 -3.77 -12.24 -5.95
C THR A 42 -2.89 -10.99 -5.83
N PRO A 43 -2.91 -10.06 -6.80
CA PRO A 43 -2.11 -8.84 -6.69
C PRO A 43 -2.58 -7.98 -5.52
N LEU A 44 -1.65 -7.59 -4.63
CA LEU A 44 -1.91 -6.65 -3.55
C LEU A 44 -1.57 -5.23 -4.00
N ARG A 45 -2.57 -4.36 -4.05
CA ARG A 45 -2.41 -2.93 -4.35
C ARG A 45 -2.58 -2.13 -3.07
N LEU A 46 -1.58 -1.33 -2.74
CA LEU A 46 -1.56 -0.44 -1.58
C LEU A 46 -1.62 1.00 -2.05
N THR A 47 -2.42 1.82 -1.37
CA THR A 47 -2.27 3.27 -1.41
C THR A 47 -1.53 3.70 -0.14
N VAL A 48 -0.56 4.60 -0.28
CA VAL A 48 0.29 5.03 0.82
C VAL A 48 0.44 6.55 0.84
N VAL A 49 0.80 7.10 2.00
CA VAL A 49 1.20 8.52 2.16
C VAL A 49 2.40 8.61 3.07
N LYS A 50 3.08 9.76 3.12
CA LYS A 50 4.15 9.98 4.10
C LYS A 50 3.58 9.93 5.51
N LEU A 51 4.41 9.56 6.48
CA LEU A 51 3.98 9.37 7.88
C LEU A 51 3.20 10.57 8.46
N ARG A 52 3.59 11.80 8.10
CA ARG A 52 2.96 13.05 8.59
C ARG A 52 1.77 13.54 7.75
N GLU A 53 1.46 12.89 6.64
CA GLU A 53 0.34 13.25 5.77
C GLU A 53 -0.96 12.56 6.21
N LYS A 54 -2.11 13.07 5.78
CA LYS A 54 -3.41 12.45 6.04
C LYS A 54 -3.82 11.57 4.86
N CYS A 55 -4.47 10.44 5.15
CA CYS A 55 -5.01 9.60 4.10
C CYS A 55 -6.26 10.24 3.46
N PRO A 56 -6.43 10.16 2.13
CA PRO A 56 -7.65 10.62 1.47
C PRO A 56 -8.89 9.90 2.01
N GLY A 57 -10.00 10.62 2.16
CA GLY A 57 -11.28 10.05 2.63
C GLY A 57 -11.35 9.77 4.13
N GLN A 58 -10.27 9.98 4.88
CA GLN A 58 -10.31 10.10 6.34
C GLN A 58 -10.62 11.56 6.70
N GLY A 59 -11.89 11.95 6.52
CA GLY A 59 -12.48 13.18 7.05
C GLY A 59 -13.01 12.94 8.46
#